data_AF-A0A7K9UWH5-F1
#
_entry.id   AF-A0A7K9UWH5-F1
#
_cell.length_a   1.000
_cell.length_b   1.000
_cell.length_c   1.000
_cell.angle_alpha   90.00
_cell.angle_beta   90.00
_cell.angle_gamma   90.00
#
_symmetry.space_group_name_H-M   'P 1'
#
loop_
_entity.id
_entity.type
_entity.pdbx_description
1 polymer ?
#
loop_
_entity_poly.entity_id
_entity_poly.type
_entity_poly.pdbx_seq_one_letter_code
_entity_poly.pdbx_strand_id
1 'polypeptide(L)'
;MVFLPDESRSLPPPPIVNTASVGLGLAGWVAALLDNGFSQRPVIRAGVHRQILFTTVGWFVGYYLAKRTEYVHAKLDRDLFEYVRQHPEDFKTAGW
;
A
#
# COMPACT_ATOMS: atom_id res chain seq x y z
N MET A 1 18.64 6.44 0.81
CA MET A 1 17.70 5.30 0.72
C MET A 1 16.65 5.65 -0.31
N VAL A 2 16.50 4.84 -1.37
CA VAL A 2 15.54 5.09 -2.46
C VAL A 2 14.20 4.48 -2.07
N PHE A 3 13.10 5.22 -2.25
CA PHE A 3 11.75 4.75 -1.90
C PHE A 3 11.37 3.46 -2.64
N LEU A 4 11.67 3.40 -3.94
CA LEU A 4 11.52 2.22 -4.80
C LEU A 4 12.82 2.02 -5.58
N PRO A 5 13.69 1.07 -5.18
CA PRO A 5 14.92 0.79 -5.91
C PRO A 5 14.63 0.10 -7.25
N ASP A 6 15.58 0.15 -8.19
CA ASP A 6 15.36 -0.34 -9.57
C ASP A 6 15.04 -1.84 -9.64
N GLU A 7 15.51 -2.64 -8.68
CA GLU A 7 15.16 -4.06 -8.55
C GLU A 7 13.64 -4.29 -8.34
N SER A 8 12.92 -3.32 -7.77
CA SER A 8 11.47 -3.39 -7.58
C SER A 8 10.69 -3.41 -8.90
N ARG A 9 11.32 -3.00 -10.02
CA ARG A 9 10.71 -3.06 -11.36
C ARG A 9 10.55 -4.48 -11.89
N SER A 10 11.26 -5.45 -11.29
CA SER A 10 11.12 -6.88 -11.63
C SER A 10 9.84 -7.50 -11.06
N LEU A 11 9.24 -6.87 -10.04
CA LEU A 11 8.01 -7.34 -9.44
C LEU A 11 6.80 -6.92 -10.28
N PRO A 12 5.75 -7.76 -10.35
CA PRO A 12 4.52 -7.36 -11.01
C PRO A 12 3.95 -6.11 -10.31
N PRO A 13 3.57 -5.07 -11.05
CA PRO A 13 3.00 -3.88 -10.43
C PRO A 13 1.63 -4.20 -9.81
N PRO A 14 1.26 -3.52 -8.71
CA PRO A 14 -0.05 -3.71 -8.13
C PRO A 14 -1.14 -3.29 -9.12
N PRO A 15 -2.29 -3.99 -9.15
CA PRO A 15 -3.43 -3.57 -9.95
C PRO A 15 -3.88 -2.15 -9.59
N ILE A 16 -4.48 -1.45 -10.57
CA ILE A 16 -5.03 -0.10 -10.36
C ILE A 16 -6.03 -0.09 -9.19
N VAL A 17 -6.85 -1.15 -9.12
CA VAL A 17 -7.75 -1.42 -8.01
C VAL A 17 -7.08 -2.44 -7.08
N ASN A 18 -6.44 -1.94 -6.03
CA ASN A 18 -5.87 -2.76 -4.96
C ASN A 18 -6.45 -2.32 -3.60
N THR A 19 -6.39 -3.21 -2.61
CA THR A 19 -6.99 -2.99 -1.29
C THR A 19 -6.45 -1.75 -0.58
N ALA A 20 -5.15 -1.45 -0.73
CA ALA A 20 -4.53 -0.29 -0.09
C ALA A 20 -4.98 1.04 -0.74
N SER A 21 -5.01 1.12 -2.06
CA SER A 21 -5.52 2.28 -2.81
C SER A 21 -7.01 2.52 -2.55
N VAL A 22 -7.82 1.47 -2.53
CA VAL A 22 -9.25 1.58 -2.19
C VAL A 22 -9.41 2.04 -0.75
N GLY A 23 -8.70 1.42 0.20
CA GLY A 23 -8.77 1.77 1.62
C GLY A 23 -8.35 3.22 1.88
N LEU A 24 -7.23 3.66 1.32
CA LEU A 24 -6.73 5.03 1.50
C LEU A 24 -7.52 6.06 0.70
N GLY A 25 -8.06 5.69 -0.47
CA GLY A 25 -9.01 6.53 -1.22
C GLY A 25 -10.29 6.77 -0.43
N LEU A 26 -10.86 5.72 0.17
CA LEU A 26 -12.03 5.84 1.06
C LEU A 26 -11.71 6.65 2.32
N ALA A 27 -10.54 6.45 2.93
CA ALA A 27 -10.10 7.25 4.06
C ALA A 27 -9.97 8.74 3.71
N GLY A 28 -9.43 9.06 2.53
CA GLY A 28 -9.36 10.42 1.99
C GLY A 28 -10.75 11.02 1.77
N TRP A 29 -11.68 10.25 1.21
CA TRP A 29 -13.06 10.69 1.03
C TRP A 29 -13.74 10.99 2.37
N VAL A 30 -13.63 10.09 3.35
CA VAL A 30 -14.16 10.27 4.70
C VAL A 30 -13.56 11.50 5.37
N ALA A 31 -12.25 11.74 5.21
CA ALA A 31 -11.61 12.95 5.72
C ALA A 31 -12.23 14.24 5.13
N ALA A 32 -12.55 14.25 3.82
CA ALA A 32 -13.21 15.39 3.19
C ALA A 32 -14.66 15.60 3.69
N LEU A 33 -15.38 14.51 3.97
CA LEU A 33 -16.71 14.58 4.58
C LEU A 33 -16.65 15.09 6.02
N LEU A 34 -15.66 14.65 6.80
CA LEU A 34 -15.44 15.11 8.17
C LEU A 34 -15.11 16.60 8.19
N ASP A 35 -14.28 17.09 7.27
CA ASP A 35 -13.97 18.52 7.18
C ASP A 35 -15.23 19.36 6.88
N ASN A 36 -16.10 18.87 5.99
CA ASN A 36 -17.41 19.50 5.77
C ASN A 36 -18.28 19.50 7.04
N GLY A 37 -18.28 18.39 7.78
CA GLY A 37 -19.00 18.24 9.05
C GLY A 37 -18.54 19.21 10.13
N PHE A 38 -17.22 19.33 10.34
CA PHE A 38 -16.65 20.30 11.29
C PHE A 38 -16.94 21.75 10.90
N SER A 39 -16.96 22.03 9.60
CA SER A 39 -17.28 23.36 9.07
C SER A 39 -18.79 23.68 9.05
N GLN A 40 -19.64 22.81 9.62
CA GLN A 40 -21.12 22.93 9.59
C GLN A 40 -21.67 23.11 8.17
N ARG A 41 -21.00 22.53 7.17
CA ARG A 41 -21.44 22.56 5.77
C ARG A 41 -22.20 21.27 5.44
N PRO A 42 -23.08 21.27 4.42
CA PRO A 42 -23.74 20.04 3.96
C PRO A 42 -22.72 18.96 3.60
N VAL A 43 -22.63 17.90 4.41
CA VAL A 43 -21.54 16.91 4.40
C VAL A 43 -21.26 16.32 3.02
N ILE A 44 -22.31 15.89 2.32
CA ILE A 44 -22.19 15.19 1.04
C ILE A 44 -22.17 16.16 -0.15
N ARG A 45 -22.89 17.29 -0.07
CA ARG A 45 -23.11 18.19 -1.22
C ARG A 45 -22.08 19.32 -1.32
N ALA A 46 -21.49 19.73 -0.20
CA ALA A 46 -20.48 20.77 -0.20
C ALA A 46 -19.11 20.21 -0.63
N GLY A 47 -18.39 20.96 -1.47
CA GLY A 47 -16.97 20.68 -1.75
C GLY A 47 -16.72 19.36 -2.48
N VAL A 48 -17.56 18.97 -3.45
CA VAL A 48 -17.37 17.73 -4.25
C VAL A 48 -15.99 17.70 -4.92
N HIS A 49 -15.49 18.84 -5.42
CA HIS A 49 -14.13 18.95 -5.95
C HIS A 49 -13.06 18.52 -4.94
N ARG A 50 -13.26 18.88 -3.66
CA ARG A 50 -12.37 18.55 -2.56
C ARG A 50 -12.51 17.09 -2.13
N GLN A 51 -13.73 16.56 -2.12
CA GLN A 51 -13.96 15.13 -1.93
C GLN A 51 -13.20 14.30 -2.98
N ILE A 52 -13.31 14.67 -4.27
CA ILE A 52 -12.57 14.02 -5.35
C ILE A 52 -11.05 14.17 -5.14
N LEU A 53 -10.58 15.36 -4.79
CA LEU A 53 -9.15 15.62 -4.54
C LEU A 53 -8.57 14.74 -3.42
N PHE A 54 -9.24 14.67 -2.26
CA PHE A 54 -8.74 13.85 -1.15
C PHE A 54 -8.78 12.36 -1.48
N THR A 55 -9.82 11.90 -2.19
CA THR A 55 -9.89 10.51 -2.66
C THR A 55 -8.76 10.17 -3.62
N THR A 56 -8.47 11.04 -4.60
CA THR A 56 -7.40 10.77 -5.60
C THR A 56 -6.01 10.80 -4.97
N VAL A 57 -5.76 11.73 -4.04
CA VAL A 57 -4.51 11.75 -3.26
C VAL A 57 -4.37 10.48 -2.43
N GLY A 58 -5.41 10.07 -1.71
CA GLY A 58 -5.41 8.81 -0.95
C GLY A 58 -5.15 7.60 -1.84
N TRP A 59 -5.79 7.54 -3.01
CA TRP A 59 -5.60 6.46 -3.98
C TRP A 59 -4.17 6.38 -4.50
N PHE A 60 -3.59 7.54 -4.86
CA PHE A 60 -2.22 7.66 -5.34
C PHE A 60 -1.22 7.21 -4.27
N VAL A 61 -1.35 7.72 -3.05
CA VAL A 61 -0.49 7.33 -1.93
C VAL A 61 -0.62 5.82 -1.67
N GLY A 62 -1.83 5.28 -1.66
CA GLY A 62 -2.05 3.85 -1.47
C GLY A 62 -1.43 2.98 -2.55
N TYR A 63 -1.36 3.45 -3.79
CA TYR A 63 -0.73 2.72 -4.89
C TYR A 63 0.78 2.56 -4.67
N TYR A 64 1.46 3.67 -4.31
CA TYR A 64 2.91 3.64 -4.05
C TYR A 64 3.26 2.89 -2.77
N LEU A 65 2.40 2.95 -1.74
CA LEU A 65 2.56 2.15 -0.54
C LEU A 65 2.40 0.66 -0.83
N ALA A 66 1.38 0.25 -1.60
CA ALA A 66 1.20 -1.14 -2.02
C ALA A 66 2.45 -1.67 -2.74
N LYS A 67 2.96 -0.90 -3.70
CA LYS A 67 4.18 -1.24 -4.45
C LYS A 67 5.39 -1.37 -3.53
N ARG A 68 5.50 -0.50 -2.52
CA ARG A 68 6.58 -0.58 -1.53
C ARG A 68 6.44 -1.80 -0.65
N THR A 69 5.23 -2.11 -0.18
CA THR A 69 4.98 -3.27 0.68
C THR A 69 5.29 -4.58 -0.04
N GLU A 70 4.86 -4.73 -1.30
CA GLU A 70 5.15 -5.91 -2.11
C GLU A 70 6.67 -6.10 -2.27
N TYR A 71 7.40 -5.01 -2.54
CA TYR A 71 8.85 -5.06 -2.63
C TYR A 71 9.55 -5.42 -1.31
N VAL A 72 9.09 -4.89 -0.16
CA VAL A 72 9.66 -5.27 1.14
C VAL A 72 9.47 -6.76 1.43
N HIS A 73 8.27 -7.29 1.20
CA HIS A 73 7.98 -8.69 1.48
C HIS A 73 8.73 -9.61 0.51
N ALA A 74 8.76 -9.29 -0.79
CA ALA A 74 9.51 -10.06 -1.76
C ALA A 74 11.02 -10.10 -1.46
N LYS A 75 11.58 -8.98 -0.99
CA LYS A 75 12.98 -8.93 -0.55
C LYS A 75 13.22 -9.80 0.68
N LEU A 76 12.34 -9.70 1.68
CA LEU A 76 12.43 -10.50 2.90
C LEU A 76 12.38 -12.00 2.58
N ASP A 77 11.45 -12.42 1.71
CA ASP A 77 11.34 -13.81 1.30
C ASP A 77 12.58 -14.29 0.54
N ARG A 78 13.12 -13.46 -0.37
CA ARG A 78 14.38 -13.76 -1.08
C ARG A 78 15.53 -13.99 -0.10
N ASP A 79 15.74 -13.04 0.82
CA ASP A 79 16.84 -13.08 1.77
C ASP A 79 16.68 -14.28 2.73
N LEU A 80 15.44 -14.61 3.13
CA LEU A 80 15.13 -15.80 3.94
C LEU A 80 15.45 -17.10 3.19
N PHE A 81 15.03 -17.24 1.92
CA PHE A 81 15.29 -18.44 1.13
C PHE A 81 16.78 -18.63 0.85
N GLU A 82 17.52 -17.54 0.61
CA GLU A 82 18.97 -17.59 0.47
C GLU A 82 19.64 -18.07 1.76
N TYR A 83 19.19 -17.58 2.92
CA TYR A 83 19.70 -18.02 4.22
C TYR A 83 19.45 -19.51 4.47
N VAL A 84 18.22 -19.98 4.26
CA VAL A 84 17.84 -21.39 4.41
C VAL A 84 18.67 -22.30 3.50
N ARG A 85 18.95 -21.84 2.27
CA ARG A 85 19.78 -22.58 1.31
C ARG A 85 21.25 -22.67 1.73
N GLN A 86 21.77 -21.65 2.41
CA GLN A 86 23.16 -21.62 2.88
C GLN A 86 23.36 -22.44 4.16
N HIS A 87 22.33 -22.57 4.99
CA HIS A 87 22.36 -23.26 6.29
C HIS A 87 21.36 -24.42 6.40
N PRO A 88 21.47 -25.45 5.53
CA PRO A 88 20.55 -26.59 5.58
C PRO A 88 20.61 -27.37 6.92
N GLU A 89 21.70 -27.27 7.67
CA GLU A 89 21.89 -27.89 8.98
C GLU A 89 20.96 -27.35 10.09
N ASP A 90 20.59 -26.06 9.99
CA ASP A 90 19.75 -25.38 10.97
C ASP A 90 18.26 -25.66 10.74
N PHE A 91 17.88 -25.96 9.50
CA PHE A 91 16.49 -26.19 9.08
C PHE A 91 16.24 -27.68 8.83
N LYS A 92 16.19 -28.46 9.92
CA LYS A 92 15.79 -29.88 9.84
C LYS A 92 14.32 -29.97 9.43
N THR A 93 14.03 -30.69 8.36
CA THR A 93 12.65 -31.09 8.05
C THR A 93 12.13 -31.90 9.24
N ALA A 94 10.96 -31.53 9.77
CA ALA A 94 10.30 -32.33 10.78
C ALA A 94 10.02 -33.70 10.17
N GLY A 95 10.88 -34.67 10.49
CA GLY A 95 10.69 -36.06 10.14
C GLY A 95 9.41 -36.54 10.83
N TRP A 96 8.51 -37.10 10.04
CA TRP A 96 7.44 -37.95 10.55
C TRP A 96 8.03 -39.26 11.07
#